data_AF-A0AAJ1IE94-F1
#
_entry.id   AF-A0AAJ1IE94-F1
#
_cell.length_a   1.000
_cell.length_b   1.000
_cell.length_c   1.000
_cell.angle_alpha   90.00
_cell.angle_beta   90.00
_cell.angle_gamma   90.00
#
_symmetry.space_group_name_H-M   'P 1'
#
loop_
_entity.id
_entity.type
_entity.pdbx_description
1 polymer ?
#
loop_
_entity_poly.entity_id
_entity_poly.type
_entity_poly.pdbx_seq_one_letter_code
_entity_poly.pdbx_strand_id
1 'polypeptide(L)' 'MTSFSSLYHVPYFIGLGLNDYPEFVKQSKEFAANCEREGLPYVYMEHPTGKHGFDALSDDERAREIISRVIDFYKEYLD' A
#
# COMPACT_ATOMS: atom_id res chain seq x y z
N MET A 1 24.29 -25.96 -4.54
CA MET A 1 23.01 -25.30 -4.88
C MET A 1 22.77 -24.20 -3.87
N THR A 2 23.21 -22.99 -4.18
CA THR A 2 22.99 -21.82 -3.33
C THR A 2 21.57 -21.33 -3.63
N SER A 3 20.67 -21.42 -2.65
CA SER A 3 19.30 -20.92 -2.78
C SER A 3 19.35 -19.41 -3.00
N PHE A 4 18.76 -18.94 -4.10
CA PHE A 4 18.60 -17.51 -4.43
C PHE A 4 17.39 -16.87 -3.70
N SER A 5 16.84 -17.48 -2.64
CA SER A 5 15.50 -17.14 -2.15
C SER A 5 15.42 -16.07 -1.05
N SER A 6 16.50 -15.37 -0.67
CA SER A 6 16.46 -14.46 0.49
C SER A 6 16.89 -13.01 0.24
N LEU A 7 17.07 -12.58 -1.01
CA LEU A 7 17.60 -11.24 -1.31
C LEU A 7 16.65 -10.27 -2.05
N TYR A 8 15.41 -10.64 -2.36
CA TYR A 8 14.56 -9.81 -3.24
C TYR A 8 13.04 -9.81 -2.95
N HIS A 9 12.61 -9.77 -1.68
CA HIS A 9 11.23 -9.38 -1.43
C HIS A 9 11.16 -7.86 -1.31
N VAL A 10 10.91 -7.20 -2.44
CA VAL A 10 10.60 -5.77 -2.45
C VAL A 10 9.30 -5.59 -1.66
N PRO A 11 9.31 -4.87 -0.52
CA PRO A 11 8.11 -4.69 0.27
C PRO A 11 7.12 -3.80 -0.48
N TYR A 12 5.83 -4.03 -0.25
CA TYR A 12 4.77 -3.26 -0.89
C TYR A 12 4.14 -2.27 0.09
N PHE A 13 3.93 -1.03 -0.36
CA PHE A 13 3.02 -0.12 0.33
C PHE A 13 1.73 -0.01 -0.48
N ILE A 14 0.58 -0.25 0.16
CA ILE A 14 -0.74 -0.22 -0.45
C ILE A 14 -1.60 0.81 0.30
N GLY A 15 -1.81 1.96 -0.32
CA GLY A 15 -2.79 2.96 0.12
C GLY A 15 -4.09 2.83 -0.66
N LEU A 16 -5.24 2.75 0.02
CA LEU A 16 -6.54 2.56 -0.62
C LEU A 16 -7.59 3.57 -0.15
N GLY A 17 -8.26 4.25 -1.09
CA GLY A 17 -9.48 5.00 -0.82
C GLY A 17 -10.72 4.08 -0.89
N LEU A 18 -11.50 3.99 0.19
CA LEU A 18 -12.69 3.11 0.22
C LEU A 18 -13.90 3.65 -0.56
N ASN A 19 -13.84 4.90 -1.01
CA ASN A 19 -14.83 5.54 -1.87
C ASN A 19 -14.30 5.73 -3.31
N ASP A 20 -13.25 4.98 -3.68
CA ASP A 20 -12.80 4.82 -5.08
C ASP A 20 -13.78 3.90 -5.85
N TYR A 21 -13.56 3.73 -7.15
CA TYR A 21 -14.35 2.85 -7.99
C TYR A 21 -14.33 1.41 -7.46
N PRO A 22 -15.48 0.71 -7.40
CA PRO A 22 -15.58 -0.61 -6.75
C PRO A 22 -14.58 -1.65 -7.26
N GLU A 23 -14.24 -1.62 -8.55
CA GLU A 23 -13.26 -2.50 -9.17
C GLU A 23 -11.84 -2.26 -8.66
N PHE A 24 -11.44 -1.02 -8.39
CA PHE A 24 -10.13 -0.69 -7.84
C PHE A 24 -10.04 -1.09 -6.37
N VAL A 25 -11.10 -0.81 -5.59
CA VAL A 25 -11.22 -1.28 -4.20
C VAL A 25 -11.07 -2.80 -4.14
N LYS A 26 -11.76 -3.53 -5.02
CA LYS A 26 -11.66 -4.99 -5.11
C LYS A 26 -10.23 -5.43 -5.44
N GLN A 27 -9.62 -4.87 -6.49
CA GLN A 27 -8.28 -5.25 -6.94
C GLN A 27 -7.21 -5.00 -5.87
N SER A 28 -7.25 -3.85 -5.19
CA SER A 28 -6.30 -3.53 -4.11
C SER A 28 -6.42 -4.50 -2.93
N LYS A 29 -7.65 -4.88 -2.56
CA LYS A 29 -7.89 -5.88 -1.51
C LYS A 29 -7.42 -7.28 -1.91
N GLU A 30 -7.68 -7.69 -3.15
CA GLU A 30 -7.19 -8.96 -3.69
C GLU A 30 -5.66 -8.99 -3.72
N PHE A 31 -5.01 -7.88 -4.08
CA PHE A 31 -3.56 -7.77 -4.06
C PHE A 31 -2.99 -7.87 -2.63
N ALA A 32 -3.56 -7.15 -1.66
CA ALA A 32 -3.14 -7.27 -0.26
C ALA A 32 -3.30 -8.70 0.29
N ALA A 33 -4.42 -9.36 -0.03
CA ALA A 33 -4.64 -10.76 0.33
C ALA A 33 -3.62 -11.71 -0.33
N ASN A 34 -3.17 -11.40 -1.55
CA ASN A 34 -2.11 -12.16 -2.21
C ASN A 34 -0.74 -11.92 -1.56
N CYS A 35 -0.42 -10.68 -1.16
CA CYS A 35 0.80 -10.40 -0.40
C CYS A 35 0.85 -11.24 0.89
N GLU A 36 -0.25 -11.25 1.66
CA GLU A 36 -0.38 -12.07 2.87
C GLU A 36 -0.19 -13.56 2.56
N ARG A 37 -0.90 -14.08 1.56
CA ARG A 37 -0.90 -15.51 1.19
C ARG A 37 0.48 -16.01 0.76
N GLU A 38 1.24 -15.18 0.06
CA GLU A 38 2.57 -15.51 -0.44
C GLU A 38 3.69 -15.14 0.56
N GLY A 39 3.35 -14.62 1.74
CA GLY A 39 4.31 -14.20 2.76
C GLY A 39 5.18 -13.00 2.34
N LEU A 40 4.66 -12.16 1.45
CA LEU A 40 5.35 -10.96 0.97
C LEU A 40 5.16 -9.83 1.99
N PRO A 41 6.22 -9.12 2.41
CA PRO A 41 6.09 -8.00 3.33
C PRO A 41 5.30 -6.86 2.68
N TYR A 42 4.28 -6.36 3.39
CA TYR A 42 3.48 -5.23 2.93
C TYR A 42 2.98 -4.36 4.08
N VAL A 43 2.69 -3.11 3.76
CA VAL A 43 1.94 -2.17 4.60
C VAL A 43 0.65 -1.84 3.88
N TYR A 44 -0.48 -1.92 4.59
CA TYR A 44 -1.80 -1.63 4.05
C TYR A 44 -2.49 -0.56 4.88
N MET A 45 -2.94 0.52 4.24
CA MET A 45 -3.65 1.62 4.89
C MET A 45 -4.86 2.05 4.07
N GLU A 46 -5.99 2.23 4.76
CA GLU A 46 -7.24 2.65 4.13
C GLU A 46 -7.59 4.10 4.48
N HIS A 47 -8.18 4.81 3.53
CA HIS A 47 -8.82 6.11 3.71
C HIS A 47 -10.35 5.92 3.58
N PRO A 48 -11.12 6.00 4.69
CA PRO A 48 -12.54 5.62 4.70
C PRO A 48 -13.43 6.38 3.71
N THR A 49 -13.12 7.66 3.48
CA THR A 49 -13.84 8.55 2.55
C THR A 49 -13.06 8.87 1.27
N GLY A 50 -11.85 8.29 1.12
CA GLY A 50 -10.94 8.60 0.04
C GLY A 50 -11.48 8.14 -1.31
N LYS A 51 -11.48 9.03 -2.30
CA LYS A 51 -11.89 8.77 -3.68
C LYS A 51 -10.68 8.39 -4.54
N HIS A 52 -10.91 8.13 -5.83
CA HIS A 52 -9.83 8.04 -6.80
C HIS A 52 -8.90 9.26 -6.72
N GLY A 53 -7.60 9.03 -6.55
CA GLY A 53 -6.61 10.08 -6.39
C GLY A 53 -6.68 10.86 -5.06
N PHE A 54 -7.15 10.24 -3.97
CA PHE A 54 -7.24 10.89 -2.65
C PHE A 54 -5.91 11.49 -2.18
N ASP A 55 -4.80 10.91 -2.58
CA ASP A 55 -3.44 11.34 -2.28
C ASP A 55 -3.11 12.73 -2.86
N ALA A 56 -3.76 13.11 -3.95
CA ALA A 56 -3.62 14.44 -4.56
C ALA A 56 -4.83 15.35 -4.31
N LEU A 57 -6.01 14.78 -4.10
CA LEU A 57 -7.29 15.53 -4.09
C LEU A 57 -7.87 15.76 -2.70
N SER A 58 -7.51 14.94 -1.70
CA SER A 58 -7.97 15.13 -0.33
C SER A 58 -6.93 15.91 0.47
N ASP A 59 -7.34 17.03 1.05
CA ASP A 59 -6.56 17.71 2.09
C ASP A 59 -7.19 17.47 3.46
N ASP A 60 -7.04 16.24 3.95
CA ASP A 60 -7.48 15.84 5.28
C ASP A 60 -6.38 15.09 6.05
N GLU A 61 -6.62 14.91 7.34
CA GLU A 61 -5.67 14.28 8.26
C GLU A 61 -5.31 12.84 7.83
N ARG A 62 -6.27 12.09 7.29
CA ARG A 62 -6.05 10.69 6.93
C ARG A 62 -5.20 10.58 5.66
N ALA A 63 -5.44 11.43 4.66
CA ALA A 63 -4.58 11.50 3.48
C ALA A 63 -3.14 11.89 3.87
N ARG A 64 -2.98 12.88 4.76
CA ARG A 64 -1.66 13.32 5.26
C ARG A 64 -0.92 12.22 6.02
N GLU A 65 -1.62 11.46 6.87
CA GLU A 65 -1.05 10.31 7.58
C GLU A 65 -0.54 9.23 6.61
N ILE A 66 -1.34 8.87 5.62
CA ILE A 66 -0.96 7.86 4.61
C ILE A 66 0.28 8.32 3.84
N ILE A 67 0.29 9.57 3.35
CA ILE A 67 1.44 10.13 2.62
C ILE A 67 2.70 10.17 3.50
N SER A 68 2.56 10.57 4.77
CA SER A 68 3.69 10.55 5.71
C SER A 68 4.24 9.14 5.87
N ARG A 69 3.38 8.13 6.05
CA ARG A 69 3.82 6.74 6.19
C ARG A 69 4.47 6.20 4.91
N VAL A 70 4.01 6.62 3.73
CA VAL A 70 4.66 6.31 2.45
C VAL A 70 6.09 6.84 2.43
N ILE A 71 6.31 8.10 2.83
CA ILE A 71 7.66 8.69 2.89
C ILE A 71 8.55 7.93 3.87
N ASP A 72 8.02 7.57 5.05
CA ASP A 72 8.76 6.77 6.03
C ASP A 72 9.08 5.37 5.50
N PHE A 73 8.15 4.77 4.76
CA PHE A 73 8.36 3.48 4.10
C PHE A 73 9.48 3.54 3.05
N TYR A 74 9.51 4.60 2.23
CA TYR A 74 10.59 4.82 1.27
C TYR A 74 11.95 4.91 1.97
N LYS A 75 12.05 5.70 3.04
CA LYS A 75 13.29 5.83 3.82
C LYS A 75 13.74 4.53 4.49
N GLU A 76 12.79 3.67 4.86
CA GLU A 76 13.07 2.39 5.51
C GLU A 76 13.64 1.33 4.54
N TYR A 77 13.21 1.36 3.27
CA TYR A 77 13.47 0.26 2.33
C TYR A 77 14.18 0.63 1.03
N LEU A 78 14.31 1.92 0.69
CA LEU A 78 14.80 2.37 -0.62
C LEU A 78 15.88 3.48 -0.56
N ASP A 79 16.14 4.04 0.62
CA ASP A 79 17.31 4.90 0.91
C ASP A 79 18.47 4.09 1.49
#